data_AF-A0A9Q8Z901-F1
#
_entry.id   AF-A0A9Q8Z901-F1
#
_cell.length_a   1.000
_cell.length_b   1.000
_cell.length_c   1.000
_cell.angle_alpha   90.00
_cell.angle_beta   90.00
_cell.angle_gamma   90.00
#
_symmetry.space_group_name_H-M   'P 1'
#
loop_
_entity.id
_entity.type
_entity.pdbx_description
1 polymer ?
#
loop_
_entity_poly.entity_id
_entity_poly.type
_entity_poly.pdbx_seq_one_letter_code
_entity_poly.pdbx_strand_id
1 'polypeptide(L)'
;MAFFRSVTDRFWNYISPRKTQQRRDKPFAFKTPAVPPRITNTRQEAVKPVTTKKSPKARVETRGAQTLGPQYAIDATLLPPSPPASAMLSDDLEGDTLVSLSPLAPEQKMDGSSEDEWDANEETMVVDDGTYMDQQKLINIEEERRRRDQQGRQLRAAGWSEDAVFLFQKLGMRGLEPLLPADWICDFETLPGGLFTEKLDKAFIKPAFGTDHSAQNALSRLFDLGGVVRDAWHTRAKRTPEFHIGKAVKAYMKWAMKDGKVGRLWSQLPLFHTTTFSRLVHPSVSEEKMIEKLGRLHELWHDALQIDETERHKETIVAEVPTLYGITASHTVVAFVSYAPPTKEGEQPHLRLIAMYDYGKEGYDVWNALSIAIFILHCRNRMMQLRECLSEPEVLSEEDPDL
;
A
#
# COMPACT_ATOMS: atom_id res chain seq x y z
N MET A 1 -12.99 -29.52 -31.87
CA MET A 1 -13.96 -28.58 -31.26
C MET A 1 -14.07 -28.99 -29.79
N ALA A 2 -13.42 -28.35 -28.82
CA ALA A 2 -12.96 -26.97 -28.73
C ALA A 2 -14.11 -25.99 -29.03
N PHE A 3 -14.68 -25.40 -27.97
CA PHE A 3 -14.90 -23.96 -27.84
C PHE A 3 -15.27 -23.63 -26.37
N PHE A 4 -14.74 -22.51 -25.87
CA PHE A 4 -15.07 -21.86 -24.59
C PHE A 4 -14.71 -22.57 -23.27
N ARG A 5 -13.42 -22.94 -23.14
CA ARG A 5 -12.65 -22.67 -21.91
C ARG A 5 -12.15 -21.22 -21.97
N SER A 6 -12.96 -20.22 -21.63
CA SER A 6 -12.52 -18.83 -21.71
C SER A 6 -13.02 -17.96 -20.55
N VAL A 7 -12.09 -17.17 -20.02
CA VAL A 7 -12.26 -15.99 -19.14
C VAL A 7 -12.46 -16.25 -17.64
N THR A 8 -12.74 -17.46 -17.15
CA THR A 8 -12.89 -17.70 -15.68
C THR A 8 -11.59 -17.98 -14.90
N ASP A 9 -10.44 -18.21 -15.55
CA ASP A 9 -9.25 -18.75 -14.89
C ASP A 9 -8.18 -17.72 -14.46
N ARG A 10 -8.30 -16.43 -14.85
CA ARG A 10 -7.16 -15.47 -14.76
C ARG A 10 -6.83 -14.87 -13.38
N PHE A 11 -7.63 -15.09 -12.33
CA PHE A 11 -7.41 -14.42 -11.02
C PHE A 11 -7.16 -15.33 -9.81
N TRP A 12 -7.32 -16.66 -9.91
CA TRP A 12 -7.40 -17.52 -8.71
C TRP A 12 -6.68 -18.87 -8.77
N ASN A 13 -5.94 -19.19 -9.84
CA ASN A 13 -5.20 -20.46 -9.95
C ASN A 13 -3.80 -20.30 -10.57
N TYR A 14 -2.78 -19.92 -9.79
CA TYR A 14 -1.40 -20.32 -10.11
C TYR A 14 -0.44 -20.31 -8.91
N ILE A 15 -0.12 -21.51 -8.39
CA ILE A 15 1.10 -21.77 -7.60
C ILE A 15 1.61 -23.17 -7.99
N SER A 16 2.67 -23.25 -8.81
CA SER A 16 3.66 -24.36 -8.80
C SER A 16 4.72 -24.17 -9.90
N PRO A 17 6.04 -24.39 -9.66
CA PRO A 17 7.09 -23.89 -10.53
C PRO A 17 7.80 -24.93 -11.41
N ARG A 18 8.12 -24.59 -12.67
CA ARG A 18 9.18 -25.27 -13.45
C ARG A 18 9.99 -24.31 -14.35
N LYS A 19 11.29 -24.21 -14.02
CA LYS A 19 12.51 -24.04 -14.87
C LYS A 19 12.28 -23.52 -16.33
N THR A 20 12.98 -22.49 -16.82
CA THR A 20 14.45 -22.42 -17.05
C THR A 20 14.83 -20.96 -17.39
N GLN A 21 15.86 -20.35 -16.81
CA GLN A 21 17.27 -20.40 -17.23
C GLN A 21 17.56 -20.12 -18.73
N GLN A 22 17.82 -18.84 -19.12
CA GLN A 22 19.07 -18.42 -19.80
C GLN A 22 19.13 -16.92 -20.21
N ARG A 23 20.29 -16.29 -19.93
CA ARG A 23 21.01 -15.20 -20.66
C ARG A 23 20.32 -13.85 -20.97
N ARG A 24 21.05 -12.76 -21.24
CA ARG A 24 22.29 -12.16 -20.67
C ARG A 24 22.52 -10.76 -21.30
N ASP A 25 22.89 -9.78 -20.48
CA ASP A 25 23.66 -8.55 -20.77
C ASP A 25 23.30 -7.64 -21.98
N LYS A 26 22.89 -6.40 -21.68
CA LYS A 26 23.73 -5.18 -21.87
C LYS A 26 23.13 -3.92 -21.20
N PRO A 27 23.95 -2.94 -20.80
CA PRO A 27 23.48 -1.77 -20.03
C PRO A 27 23.04 -0.61 -20.92
N PHE A 28 21.98 0.11 -20.52
CA PHE A 28 21.64 1.42 -21.04
C PHE A 28 21.60 2.48 -19.91
N ALA A 29 22.03 3.69 -20.25
CA ALA A 29 22.38 4.72 -19.28
C ALA A 29 21.16 5.47 -18.72
N PHE A 30 21.29 5.89 -17.46
CA PHE A 30 20.32 6.69 -16.71
C PHE A 30 20.08 8.06 -17.38
N LYS A 31 18.82 8.50 -17.45
CA LYS A 31 18.45 9.92 -17.58
C LYS A 31 17.65 10.33 -16.36
N THR A 32 18.23 11.19 -15.53
CA THR A 32 17.54 11.80 -14.39
C THR A 32 16.77 13.03 -14.86
N PRO A 33 15.45 13.15 -14.64
CA PRO A 33 14.75 14.41 -14.85
C PRO A 33 15.22 15.45 -13.81
N ALA A 34 15.38 16.71 -14.22
CA ALA A 34 15.97 17.75 -13.40
C ALA A 34 14.94 18.40 -12.46
N VAL A 35 15.33 18.57 -11.19
CA VAL A 35 14.59 19.41 -10.23
C VAL A 35 14.99 20.88 -10.44
N PRO A 36 14.04 21.83 -10.65
CA PRO A 36 14.37 23.24 -10.81
C PRO A 36 14.98 23.84 -9.52
N PRO A 37 16.09 24.62 -9.61
CA PRO A 37 16.63 25.33 -8.45
C PRO A 37 15.78 26.56 -8.11
N ARG A 38 15.40 26.68 -6.84
CA ARG A 38 14.65 27.81 -6.28
C ARG A 38 15.49 29.10 -6.32
N ILE A 39 15.07 30.09 -7.10
CA ILE A 39 15.68 31.43 -7.10
C ILE A 39 15.44 32.07 -5.73
N THR A 40 16.52 32.43 -5.04
CA THR A 40 16.50 33.06 -3.73
C THR A 40 16.81 34.56 -3.85
N ASN A 41 15.77 35.39 -3.85
CA ASN A 41 15.94 36.83 -3.78
C ASN A 41 16.32 37.25 -2.35
N THR A 42 17.62 37.47 -2.16
CA THR A 42 18.18 38.08 -0.95
C THR A 42 17.77 39.54 -0.89
N ARG A 43 17.09 39.96 0.19
CA ARG A 43 16.95 41.37 0.56
C ARG A 43 17.79 41.66 1.80
N GLN A 44 18.73 42.58 1.67
CA GLN A 44 19.62 43.03 2.75
C GLN A 44 18.96 44.15 3.55
N GLU A 45 19.02 44.08 4.88
CA GLU A 45 18.92 45.16 5.89
C GLU A 45 18.89 44.48 7.28
N ALA A 46 19.42 44.99 8.39
CA ALA A 46 20.51 45.94 8.63
C ALA A 46 21.14 45.60 10.01
N VAL A 47 22.15 46.35 10.48
CA VAL A 47 23.13 45.88 11.50
C VAL A 47 22.99 46.57 12.88
N LYS A 48 23.05 45.76 13.97
CA LYS A 48 23.42 46.09 15.40
C LYS A 48 22.38 46.81 16.29
N PRO A 49 22.54 46.83 17.65
CA PRO A 49 23.69 46.39 18.48
C PRO A 49 23.39 45.40 19.64
N VAL A 50 24.48 45.08 20.38
CA VAL A 50 24.63 44.06 21.43
C VAL A 50 24.42 44.60 22.85
N THR A 51 23.65 43.88 23.69
CA THR A 51 23.75 43.77 25.18
C THR A 51 22.91 42.57 25.67
N THR A 52 23.14 41.87 26.80
CA THR A 52 24.32 41.67 27.67
C THR A 52 24.12 40.39 28.53
N LYS A 53 25.22 39.73 28.93
CA LYS A 53 25.37 38.59 29.88
C LYS A 53 24.26 38.35 30.93
N LYS A 54 23.89 37.07 31.14
CA LYS A 54 24.14 36.32 32.41
C LYS A 54 23.86 34.80 32.29
N SER A 55 24.68 34.01 32.97
CA SER A 55 24.51 32.57 33.24
C SER A 55 23.94 32.38 34.66
N PRO A 56 23.37 31.21 34.99
CA PRO A 56 24.11 30.37 35.94
C PRO A 56 24.21 28.88 35.55
N LYS A 57 25.05 28.16 36.31
CA LYS A 57 25.42 26.75 36.18
C LYS A 57 24.46 25.81 36.93
N ALA A 58 24.76 24.51 36.78
CA ALA A 58 24.34 23.34 37.56
C ALA A 58 23.17 22.55 36.92
N ARG A 59 23.17 21.20 36.90
CA ARG A 59 24.08 20.21 37.51
C ARG A 59 24.15 18.97 36.61
N VAL A 60 25.36 18.54 36.25
CA VAL A 60 25.57 17.23 35.60
C VAL A 60 25.62 16.17 36.69
N GLU A 61 24.74 15.17 36.64
CA GLU A 61 24.94 13.93 37.41
C GLU A 61 25.23 12.77 36.47
N THR A 62 26.49 12.37 36.47
CA THR A 62 27.00 11.21 35.77
C THR A 62 26.65 9.95 36.58
N ARG A 63 25.80 9.09 36.03
CA ARG A 63 25.76 7.66 36.32
C ARG A 63 25.74 6.95 34.97
N GLY A 64 26.62 6.01 34.66
CA GLY A 64 27.51 5.25 35.53
C GLY A 64 27.33 3.79 35.14
N ALA A 65 28.03 3.36 34.08
CA ALA A 65 27.88 2.01 33.55
C ALA A 65 28.36 0.97 34.56
N GLN A 66 27.48 0.03 34.92
CA GLN A 66 27.85 -1.22 35.59
C GLN A 66 27.14 -2.37 34.90
N THR A 67 27.93 -3.15 34.17
CA THR A 67 27.66 -4.54 33.85
C THR A 67 27.62 -5.37 35.14
N LEU A 68 26.58 -6.19 35.29
CA LEU A 68 26.58 -7.50 35.97
C LEU A 68 25.18 -8.11 35.81
N GLY A 69 25.08 -9.25 35.14
CA GLY A 69 23.81 -9.98 35.01
C GLY A 69 23.63 -11.01 36.13
N PRO A 70 22.39 -11.44 36.39
CA PRO A 70 22.11 -12.78 36.88
C PRO A 70 21.40 -13.62 35.81
N GLN A 71 21.83 -14.87 35.66
CA GLN A 71 21.17 -15.87 34.82
C GLN A 71 19.83 -16.28 35.46
N TYR A 72 18.73 -16.15 34.73
CA TYR A 72 17.53 -16.94 34.99
C TYR A 72 17.44 -18.04 33.93
N ALA A 73 17.84 -19.24 34.33
CA ALA A 73 17.60 -20.45 33.56
C ALA A 73 16.11 -20.79 33.66
N ILE A 74 15.37 -20.61 32.57
CA ILE A 74 14.00 -21.13 32.46
C ILE A 74 14.10 -22.63 32.17
N ASP A 75 13.45 -23.42 33.03
CA ASP A 75 13.48 -24.88 32.95
C ASP A 75 12.76 -25.39 31.70
N ALA A 76 13.51 -26.02 30.80
CA ALA A 76 13.02 -26.51 29.52
C ALA A 76 12.16 -27.80 29.62
N THR A 77 11.84 -28.27 30.83
CA THR A 77 11.07 -29.50 31.06
C THR A 77 9.55 -29.30 31.24
N LEU A 78 9.04 -28.07 31.19
CA LEU A 78 7.61 -27.75 31.36
C LEU A 78 6.84 -27.42 30.07
N LEU A 79 7.44 -27.65 28.90
CA LEU A 79 6.73 -27.54 27.61
C LEU A 79 6.04 -28.88 27.26
N PRO A 80 4.76 -28.86 26.82
CA PRO A 80 4.08 -30.08 26.39
C PRO A 80 4.75 -30.67 25.13
N PRO A 81 4.78 -32.00 24.97
CA PRO A 81 5.48 -32.64 23.86
C PRO A 81 4.80 -32.32 22.51
N SER A 82 5.61 -31.90 21.54
CA SER A 82 5.16 -31.63 20.17
C SER A 82 4.55 -32.88 19.52
N PRO A 83 3.41 -32.79 18.84
CA PRO A 83 2.90 -33.89 18.02
C PRO A 83 3.80 -34.10 16.79
N PRO A 84 3.89 -35.33 16.25
CA PRO A 84 4.89 -35.70 15.26
C PRO A 84 4.59 -35.16 13.87
N ALA A 85 5.65 -34.81 13.13
CA ALA A 85 5.57 -34.54 11.70
C ALA A 85 5.27 -35.83 10.93
N SER A 86 4.19 -35.83 10.13
CA SER A 86 3.97 -36.75 9.02
C SER A 86 3.02 -36.10 8.02
N ALA A 87 3.44 -36.05 6.76
CA ALA A 87 2.64 -35.54 5.65
C ALA A 87 1.57 -36.54 5.23
N MET A 88 0.54 -36.08 4.53
CA MET A 88 0.09 -36.63 3.24
C MET A 88 -0.99 -35.74 2.61
N LEU A 89 -1.20 -35.93 1.31
CA LEU A 89 -2.28 -35.35 0.52
C LEU A 89 -3.65 -35.75 1.08
N SER A 90 -4.65 -34.90 0.84
CA SER A 90 -6.03 -35.34 0.66
C SER A 90 -6.60 -34.71 -0.62
N ASP A 91 -6.25 -35.31 -1.76
CA ASP A 91 -7.19 -35.36 -2.88
C ASP A 91 -8.35 -36.26 -2.43
N ASP A 92 -9.58 -35.75 -2.40
CA ASP A 92 -10.81 -36.56 -2.40
C ASP A 92 -12.05 -35.64 -2.50
N LEU A 93 -12.52 -35.41 -3.72
CA LEU A 93 -13.91 -35.05 -4.02
C LEU A 93 -14.28 -35.64 -5.40
N GLU A 94 -14.12 -36.97 -5.52
CA GLU A 94 -14.63 -37.73 -6.65
C GLU A 94 -16.16 -37.89 -6.52
N GLY A 95 -16.89 -37.48 -7.57
CA GLY A 95 -18.35 -37.42 -7.59
C GLY A 95 -18.87 -37.53 -9.02
N ASP A 96 -18.73 -38.72 -9.58
CA ASP A 96 -19.01 -39.05 -10.99
C ASP A 96 -20.48 -38.82 -11.39
N THR A 97 -20.71 -38.29 -12.60
CA THR A 97 -21.80 -38.76 -13.48
C THR A 97 -21.65 -38.29 -14.94
N LEU A 98 -20.96 -39.14 -15.71
CA LEU A 98 -21.29 -39.57 -17.09
C LEU A 98 -21.39 -38.56 -18.26
N VAL A 99 -20.78 -39.01 -19.38
CA VAL A 99 -20.55 -38.30 -20.65
C VAL A 99 -21.70 -38.47 -21.66
N SER A 100 -21.95 -37.46 -22.52
CA SER A 100 -22.47 -37.66 -23.89
C SER A 100 -22.16 -36.52 -24.87
N LEU A 101 -21.09 -36.73 -25.66
CA LEU A 101 -20.90 -36.46 -27.10
C LEU A 101 -21.39 -35.14 -27.78
N SER A 102 -20.43 -34.46 -28.43
CA SER A 102 -20.52 -33.39 -29.47
C SER A 102 -21.26 -33.86 -30.77
N PRO A 103 -21.46 -33.08 -31.88
CA PRO A 103 -20.70 -31.89 -32.37
C PRO A 103 -21.43 -30.76 -33.17
N LEU A 104 -20.74 -29.62 -33.43
CA LEU A 104 -20.53 -28.95 -34.75
C LEU A 104 -20.03 -27.47 -34.60
N ALA A 105 -19.47 -26.89 -35.68
CA ALA A 105 -18.65 -25.66 -35.73
C ALA A 105 -19.40 -24.47 -36.43
N PRO A 106 -18.76 -23.34 -36.89
CA PRO A 106 -17.37 -22.84 -36.74
C PRO A 106 -17.21 -21.30 -36.50
N GLU A 107 -15.95 -20.81 -36.48
CA GLU A 107 -15.47 -19.40 -36.65
C GLU A 107 -15.85 -18.35 -35.58
N GLN A 108 -15.01 -17.41 -35.12
CA GLN A 108 -13.88 -16.69 -35.72
C GLN A 108 -12.79 -16.38 -34.67
N LYS A 109 -11.53 -16.23 -35.11
CA LYS A 109 -10.44 -15.71 -34.28
C LYS A 109 -10.33 -14.19 -34.43
N MET A 110 -10.25 -13.48 -33.31
CA MET A 110 -9.60 -12.17 -33.23
C MET A 110 -8.43 -12.30 -32.26
N ASP A 111 -7.21 -12.26 -32.78
CA ASP A 111 -5.98 -12.32 -31.98
C ASP A 111 -5.73 -10.96 -31.31
N GLY A 112 -6.33 -10.77 -30.13
CA GLY A 112 -5.96 -9.72 -29.18
C GLY A 112 -4.94 -10.26 -28.18
N SER A 113 -3.64 -10.09 -28.46
CA SER A 113 -2.59 -10.50 -27.52
C SER A 113 -2.72 -9.76 -26.21
N SER A 114 -3.01 -10.50 -25.13
CA SER A 114 -3.13 -10.01 -23.75
C SER A 114 -2.18 -10.79 -22.83
N GLU A 115 -1.03 -11.20 -23.38
CA GLU A 115 -0.06 -12.09 -22.72
C GLU A 115 1.10 -11.34 -22.02
N ASP A 116 1.22 -10.02 -22.21
CA ASP A 116 2.32 -9.19 -21.68
C ASP A 116 1.97 -8.36 -20.42
N GLU A 117 0.76 -8.49 -19.87
CA GLU A 117 0.35 -7.70 -18.70
C GLU A 117 0.89 -8.33 -17.40
N TRP A 118 1.94 -7.71 -16.83
CA TRP A 118 2.68 -8.24 -15.69
C TRP A 118 1.88 -8.13 -14.39
N ASP A 119 1.37 -9.26 -13.90
CA ASP A 119 0.61 -9.36 -12.66
C ASP A 119 1.55 -9.31 -11.44
N ALA A 120 1.32 -8.36 -10.53
CA ALA A 120 2.14 -8.19 -9.34
C ALA A 120 1.81 -9.20 -8.22
N ASN A 121 0.79 -10.04 -8.40
CA ASN A 121 0.31 -10.96 -7.37
C ASN A 121 1.22 -12.17 -7.11
N GLU A 122 2.01 -12.63 -8.09
CA GLU A 122 2.66 -13.96 -8.08
C GLU A 122 3.52 -14.20 -6.82
N GLU A 123 4.04 -13.15 -6.20
CA GLU A 123 4.90 -13.24 -5.00
C GLU A 123 4.58 -12.22 -3.89
N THR A 124 3.32 -11.79 -3.78
CA THR A 124 2.84 -11.19 -2.51
C THR A 124 2.75 -12.28 -1.44
N MET A 125 3.89 -12.57 -0.79
CA MET A 125 3.99 -13.65 0.19
C MET A 125 2.93 -13.49 1.29
N VAL A 126 2.15 -14.55 1.43
CA VAL A 126 1.24 -14.77 2.55
C VAL A 126 2.12 -15.29 3.69
N VAL A 127 2.64 -14.34 4.48
CA VAL A 127 3.56 -14.52 5.61
C VAL A 127 2.80 -14.89 6.89
N ASP A 128 2.92 -16.16 7.32
CA ASP A 128 2.34 -16.73 8.54
C ASP A 128 3.11 -16.29 9.80
N ASP A 129 2.44 -15.80 10.85
CA ASP A 129 3.07 -15.30 12.08
C ASP A 129 4.01 -16.31 12.77
N GLY A 130 3.65 -17.60 12.80
CA GLY A 130 4.51 -18.65 13.38
C GLY A 130 5.76 -18.89 12.55
N THR A 131 5.58 -19.00 11.24
CA THR A 131 6.65 -19.19 10.27
C THR A 131 7.54 -17.95 10.13
N TYR A 132 7.01 -16.75 10.35
CA TYR A 132 7.68 -15.46 10.19
C TYR A 132 8.82 -15.26 11.20
N MET A 133 8.59 -15.58 12.48
CA MET A 133 9.60 -15.42 13.53
C MET A 133 10.83 -16.31 13.33
N ASP A 134 10.67 -17.46 12.67
CA ASP A 134 11.78 -18.36 12.33
C ASP A 134 12.38 -18.09 10.95
N GLN A 135 11.59 -17.68 9.96
CA GLN A 135 12.11 -17.28 8.64
C GLN A 135 12.90 -15.96 8.67
N GLN A 136 12.57 -15.01 9.56
CA GLN A 136 13.30 -13.73 9.64
C GLN A 136 14.78 -13.90 10.06
N LYS A 137 15.16 -15.05 10.65
CA LYS A 137 16.55 -15.43 10.94
C LYS A 137 17.32 -16.00 9.74
N LEU A 138 16.63 -16.33 8.64
CA LEU A 138 17.19 -16.96 7.43
C LEU A 138 17.05 -16.11 6.16
N ILE A 139 16.07 -15.20 6.10
CA ILE A 139 15.85 -14.32 4.95
C ILE A 139 16.91 -13.20 4.94
N ASN A 140 17.77 -13.20 3.92
CA ASN A 140 18.70 -12.11 3.69
C ASN A 140 17.93 -10.86 3.19
N ILE A 141 17.77 -9.88 4.07
CA ILE A 141 17.05 -8.60 3.81
C ILE A 141 17.55 -7.92 2.52
N GLU A 142 18.85 -8.02 2.23
CA GLU A 142 19.46 -7.39 1.06
C GLU A 142 19.18 -8.17 -0.25
N GLU A 143 18.92 -9.47 -0.16
CA GLU A 143 18.48 -10.27 -1.32
C GLU A 143 17.01 -10.01 -1.64
N GLU A 144 16.13 -9.97 -0.63
CA GLU A 144 14.72 -9.59 -0.83
C GLU A 144 14.58 -8.16 -1.34
N ARG A 145 15.37 -7.21 -0.82
CA ARG A 145 15.45 -5.83 -1.37
C ARG A 145 15.81 -5.86 -2.86
N ARG A 146 16.88 -6.54 -3.24
CA ARG A 146 17.36 -6.64 -4.63
C ARG A 146 16.33 -7.30 -5.57
N ARG A 147 15.62 -8.32 -5.08
CA ARG A 147 14.53 -9.02 -5.76
C ARG A 147 13.33 -8.10 -6.00
N ARG A 148 12.89 -7.35 -4.98
CA ARG A 148 11.83 -6.34 -5.09
C ARG A 148 12.24 -5.15 -5.96
N ASP A 149 13.52 -4.79 -6.01
CA ASP A 149 14.06 -3.80 -6.94
C ASP A 149 14.09 -4.30 -8.38
N GLN A 150 14.30 -5.60 -8.61
CA GLN A 150 14.18 -6.20 -9.93
C GLN A 150 12.72 -6.23 -10.41
N GLN A 151 11.79 -6.65 -9.56
CA GLN A 151 10.35 -6.61 -9.86
C GLN A 151 9.89 -5.17 -10.11
N GLY A 152 10.33 -4.21 -9.30
CA GLY A 152 10.06 -2.78 -9.54
C GLY A 152 10.61 -2.26 -10.87
N ARG A 153 11.70 -2.82 -11.43
CA ARG A 153 12.16 -2.48 -12.79
C ARG A 153 11.30 -3.13 -13.88
N GLN A 154 10.76 -4.32 -13.64
CA GLN A 154 9.85 -5.00 -14.56
C GLN A 154 8.49 -4.28 -14.63
N LEU A 155 7.92 -3.90 -13.47
CA LEU A 155 6.70 -3.10 -13.39
C LEU A 155 6.82 -1.76 -14.15
N ARG A 156 7.94 -1.03 -13.97
CA ARG A 156 8.23 0.19 -14.76
C ARG A 156 8.28 -0.09 -16.27
N ALA A 157 8.91 -1.18 -16.69
CA ALA A 157 8.96 -1.57 -18.10
C ALA A 157 7.58 -1.95 -18.66
N ALA A 158 6.68 -2.48 -17.82
CA ALA A 158 5.26 -2.70 -18.11
C ALA A 158 4.39 -1.41 -17.96
N GLY A 159 5.00 -0.23 -17.88
CA GLY A 159 4.29 1.05 -17.83
C GLY A 159 3.51 1.30 -16.54
N TRP A 160 3.95 0.76 -15.41
CA TRP A 160 3.43 1.17 -14.10
C TRP A 160 4.06 2.50 -13.66
N SER A 161 3.26 3.35 -13.00
CA SER A 161 3.74 4.61 -12.44
C SER A 161 4.70 4.41 -11.27
N GLU A 162 5.63 5.36 -11.07
CA GLU A 162 6.58 5.30 -9.95
C GLU A 162 5.89 5.27 -8.59
N ASP A 163 4.76 5.98 -8.43
CA ASP A 163 3.97 5.96 -7.19
C ASP A 163 3.36 4.58 -6.92
N ALA A 164 2.90 3.85 -7.95
CA ALA A 164 2.38 2.48 -7.79
C ALA A 164 3.51 1.47 -7.53
N VAL A 165 4.64 1.61 -8.22
CA VAL A 165 5.83 0.76 -8.01
C VAL A 165 6.42 0.96 -6.62
N PHE A 166 6.54 2.19 -6.14
CA PHE A 166 6.96 2.50 -4.78
C PHE A 166 6.04 1.83 -3.76
N LEU A 167 4.72 1.96 -3.93
CA LEU A 167 3.74 1.36 -3.03
C LEU A 167 3.83 -0.18 -3.03
N PHE A 168 3.94 -0.82 -4.20
CA PHE A 168 4.19 -2.26 -4.31
C PHE A 168 5.45 -2.69 -3.54
N GLN A 169 6.58 -2.02 -3.76
CA GLN A 169 7.84 -2.32 -3.08
C GLN A 169 7.72 -2.14 -1.55
N LYS A 170 7.08 -1.05 -1.10
CA LYS A 170 6.86 -0.74 0.33
C LYS A 170 5.97 -1.79 1.00
N LEU A 171 4.90 -2.21 0.33
CA LEU A 171 4.02 -3.28 0.80
C LEU A 171 4.73 -4.63 0.87
N GLY A 172 5.58 -4.95 -0.10
CA GLY A 172 6.42 -6.16 -0.09
C GLY A 172 7.44 -6.17 1.05
N MET A 173 8.04 -5.02 1.37
CA MET A 173 9.08 -4.90 2.40
C MET A 173 8.55 -4.66 3.82
N ARG A 174 7.23 -4.59 4.05
CA ARG A 174 6.58 -4.21 5.32
C ARG A 174 6.92 -5.05 6.57
N GLY A 175 7.62 -6.17 6.42
CA GLY A 175 8.15 -7.00 7.52
C GLY A 175 9.69 -7.10 7.56
N LEU A 176 10.40 -6.41 6.66
CA LEU A 176 11.85 -6.51 6.46
C LEU A 176 12.56 -5.15 6.55
N GLU A 177 11.82 -4.08 6.86
CA GLU A 177 12.33 -2.73 7.09
C GLU A 177 11.63 -2.08 8.28
N PRO A 178 12.28 -1.12 8.96
CA PRO A 178 11.62 -0.37 10.01
C PRO A 178 10.50 0.50 9.44
N LEU A 179 9.34 0.48 10.10
CA LEU A 179 8.15 1.23 9.77
C LEU A 179 7.76 2.26 10.83
N LEU A 180 8.09 2.03 12.11
CA LEU A 180 7.56 2.74 13.27
C LEU A 180 8.67 3.52 14.03
N PRO A 181 8.35 4.65 14.70
CA PRO A 181 9.28 5.30 15.63
C PRO A 181 9.66 4.40 16.80
N ALA A 182 10.92 4.44 17.25
CA ALA A 182 11.39 3.67 18.41
C ALA A 182 10.62 3.96 19.71
N ASP A 183 10.13 5.19 19.88
CA ASP A 183 9.37 5.59 21.06
C ASP A 183 8.04 4.82 21.22
N TRP A 184 7.56 4.14 20.17
CA TRP A 184 6.31 3.37 20.17
C TRP A 184 6.49 1.90 20.57
N ILE A 185 7.70 1.44 20.91
CA ILE A 185 7.96 0.04 21.27
C ILE A 185 7.08 -0.40 22.45
N CYS A 186 6.91 0.45 23.47
CA CYS A 186 6.08 0.14 24.64
C CYS A 186 4.57 0.18 24.39
N ASP A 187 4.12 0.85 23.32
CA ASP A 187 2.69 0.85 22.93
C ASP A 187 2.34 -0.38 22.06
N PHE A 188 3.35 -1.03 21.47
CA PHE A 188 3.21 -2.14 20.54
C PHE A 188 4.22 -3.27 20.81
N GLU A 189 4.34 -3.69 22.07
CA GLU A 189 5.34 -4.66 22.56
C GLU A 189 5.30 -6.03 21.87
N THR A 190 4.17 -6.38 21.25
CA THR A 190 3.99 -7.63 20.48
C THR A 190 4.61 -7.60 19.08
N LEU A 191 5.00 -6.41 18.58
CA LEU A 191 5.61 -6.27 17.26
C LEU A 191 7.13 -6.57 17.31
N PRO A 192 7.71 -7.16 16.25
CA PRO A 192 9.15 -7.40 16.20
C PRO A 192 9.96 -6.10 16.33
N GLY A 193 10.98 -6.11 17.20
CA GLY A 193 11.85 -4.94 17.43
C GLY A 193 12.48 -4.35 16.17
N GLY A 194 12.69 -5.16 15.12
CA GLY A 194 13.20 -4.71 13.81
C GLY A 194 12.26 -3.79 13.01
N LEU A 195 10.97 -3.69 13.38
CA LEU A 195 10.03 -2.73 12.79
C LEU A 195 10.22 -1.30 13.33
N PHE A 196 10.97 -1.12 14.41
CA PHE A 196 11.10 0.16 15.10
C PHE A 196 12.44 0.83 14.80
N THR A 197 12.48 2.16 14.79
CA THR A 197 13.71 2.91 14.54
C THR A 197 13.73 4.30 15.18
N GLU A 198 14.87 4.67 15.74
CA GLU A 198 15.17 6.04 16.19
C GLU A 198 15.22 7.03 15.00
N LYS A 199 15.48 6.53 13.80
CA LYS A 199 15.60 7.31 12.58
C LYS A 199 14.24 7.63 11.99
N LEU A 200 13.63 8.72 12.48
CA LEU A 200 12.31 9.17 12.06
C LEU A 200 12.18 9.33 10.52
N ASP A 201 13.25 9.61 9.79
CA ASP A 201 13.28 9.62 8.31
C ASP A 201 12.92 8.25 7.69
N LYS A 202 13.27 7.16 8.37
CA LYS A 202 12.98 5.78 7.94
C LYS A 202 11.61 5.29 8.40
N ALA A 203 11.11 5.78 9.54
CA ALA A 203 9.77 5.48 10.00
C ALA A 203 8.71 6.01 9.01
N PHE A 204 8.00 5.10 8.36
CA PHE A 204 6.96 5.41 7.38
C PHE A 204 5.59 5.64 8.05
N ILE A 205 5.28 4.83 9.07
CA ILE A 205 4.06 4.92 9.86
C ILE A 205 4.33 5.81 11.07
N LYS A 206 4.06 7.11 10.89
CA LYS A 206 4.24 8.17 11.89
C LYS A 206 3.24 9.32 11.64
N PRO A 207 2.89 10.14 12.64
CA PRO A 207 2.15 11.38 12.43
C PRO A 207 2.94 12.35 11.52
N ALA A 208 2.21 13.18 10.78
CA ALA A 208 2.77 14.26 9.97
C ALA A 208 2.70 15.61 10.69
N PHE A 209 1.55 15.93 11.30
CA PHE A 209 1.35 17.14 12.11
C PHE A 209 0.51 16.91 13.38
N GLY A 210 -0.06 15.73 13.57
CA GLY A 210 -0.80 15.32 14.77
C GLY A 210 0.11 14.83 15.90
N THR A 211 -0.49 14.18 16.89
CA THR A 211 0.24 13.60 18.03
C THR A 211 0.40 12.09 17.88
N ASP A 212 1.50 11.56 18.40
CA ASP A 212 1.84 10.14 18.46
C ASP A 212 0.68 9.32 19.04
N HIS A 213 0.14 9.71 20.20
CA HIS A 213 -1.03 9.05 20.80
C HIS A 213 -2.24 8.94 19.84
N SER A 214 -2.48 9.95 18.98
CA SER A 214 -3.56 9.87 17.99
C SER A 214 -3.26 8.86 16.87
N ALA A 215 -1.99 8.74 16.49
CA ALA A 215 -1.51 7.82 15.46
C ALA A 215 -1.47 6.37 15.97
N GLN A 216 -0.97 6.17 17.19
CA GLN A 216 -0.95 4.89 17.89
C GLN A 216 -2.37 4.33 18.07
N ASN A 217 -3.32 5.13 18.58
CA ASN A 217 -4.73 4.75 18.70
C ASN A 217 -5.40 4.47 17.34
N ALA A 218 -5.01 5.20 16.27
CA ALA A 218 -5.50 4.90 14.94
C ALA A 218 -4.98 3.57 14.40
N LEU A 219 -3.70 3.24 14.65
CA LEU A 219 -3.05 2.00 14.23
C LEU A 219 -3.51 0.78 15.04
N SER A 220 -3.64 0.90 16.36
CA SER A 220 -4.20 -0.14 17.24
C SER A 220 -5.58 -0.62 16.74
N ARG A 221 -6.45 0.30 16.34
CA ARG A 221 -7.77 -0.03 15.76
C ARG A 221 -7.72 -0.73 14.40
N LEU A 222 -6.60 -0.68 13.69
CA LEU A 222 -6.38 -1.52 12.51
C LEU A 222 -5.91 -2.93 12.91
N PHE A 223 -5.09 -3.08 13.95
CA PHE A 223 -4.72 -4.41 14.48
C PHE A 223 -5.95 -5.19 14.98
N ASP A 224 -6.89 -4.51 15.65
CA ASP A 224 -8.17 -5.10 16.08
C ASP A 224 -9.07 -5.58 14.92
N LEU A 225 -8.82 -5.13 13.68
CA LEU A 225 -9.72 -5.36 12.55
C LEU A 225 -9.91 -6.85 12.23
N GLY A 226 -8.83 -7.63 12.28
CA GLY A 226 -8.86 -9.03 11.84
C GLY A 226 -9.75 -9.92 12.69
N GLY A 227 -9.62 -9.84 14.01
CA GLY A 227 -10.53 -10.51 14.95
C GLY A 227 -11.99 -10.12 14.70
N VAL A 228 -12.27 -8.81 14.58
CA VAL A 228 -13.63 -8.30 14.32
C VAL A 228 -14.19 -8.78 12.97
N VAL A 229 -13.35 -8.94 11.95
CA VAL A 229 -13.74 -9.43 10.62
C VAL A 229 -14.04 -10.94 10.65
N ARG A 230 -13.21 -11.74 11.32
CA ARG A 230 -13.47 -13.18 11.52
C ARG A 230 -14.69 -13.41 12.41
N ASP A 231 -14.84 -12.69 13.51
CA ASP A 231 -16.01 -12.77 14.40
C ASP A 231 -17.30 -12.49 13.64
N ALA A 232 -17.32 -11.44 12.79
CA ALA A 232 -18.48 -11.10 11.96
C ALA A 232 -18.87 -12.25 11.01
N TRP A 233 -17.89 -13.00 10.49
CA TRP A 233 -18.12 -14.18 9.68
C TRP A 233 -18.61 -15.38 10.52
N HIS A 234 -17.86 -15.80 11.54
CA HIS A 234 -18.17 -17.00 12.34
C HIS A 234 -19.52 -16.88 13.07
N THR A 235 -19.84 -15.70 13.61
CA THR A 235 -21.12 -15.43 14.29
C THR A 235 -22.27 -15.11 13.34
N ARG A 236 -22.02 -15.00 12.03
CA ARG A 236 -22.98 -14.55 11.00
C ARG A 236 -23.65 -13.22 11.39
N ALA A 237 -22.84 -12.26 11.83
CA ALA A 237 -23.33 -10.99 12.34
C ALA A 237 -24.09 -10.18 11.28
N LYS A 238 -25.03 -9.33 11.72
CA LYS A 238 -25.78 -8.40 10.84
C LYS A 238 -24.87 -7.44 10.06
N ARG A 239 -23.69 -7.13 10.60
CA ARG A 239 -22.63 -6.38 9.92
C ARG A 239 -21.65 -7.38 9.34
N THR A 240 -21.44 -7.32 8.03
CA THR A 240 -20.61 -8.29 7.31
C THR A 240 -19.11 -7.96 7.42
N PRO A 241 -18.22 -8.96 7.21
CA PRO A 241 -16.78 -8.76 7.06
C PRO A 241 -16.38 -7.51 6.25
N GLU A 242 -16.91 -7.35 5.03
CA GLU A 242 -16.59 -6.22 4.16
C GLU A 242 -17.08 -4.87 4.70
N PHE A 243 -18.16 -4.84 5.49
CA PHE A 243 -18.60 -3.62 6.20
C PHE A 243 -17.59 -3.19 7.26
N HIS A 244 -17.03 -4.15 8.01
CA HIS A 244 -16.04 -3.87 9.04
C HIS A 244 -14.73 -3.35 8.44
N ILE A 245 -14.26 -3.97 7.35
CA ILE A 245 -13.12 -3.48 6.56
C ILE A 245 -13.37 -2.06 6.05
N GLY A 246 -14.48 -1.82 5.33
CA GLY A 246 -14.79 -0.49 4.78
C GLY A 246 -14.92 0.60 5.85
N LYS A 247 -15.46 0.25 7.03
CA LYS A 247 -15.52 1.14 8.20
C LYS A 247 -14.13 1.47 8.72
N ALA A 248 -13.23 0.50 8.86
CA ALA A 248 -11.88 0.70 9.37
C ALA A 248 -11.01 1.52 8.41
N VAL A 249 -11.02 1.18 7.11
CA VAL A 249 -10.38 1.97 6.04
C VAL A 249 -10.84 3.43 6.08
N LYS A 250 -12.15 3.67 6.14
CA LYS A 250 -12.71 5.04 6.21
C LYS A 250 -12.31 5.78 7.50
N ALA A 251 -12.22 5.08 8.63
CA ALA A 251 -11.81 5.66 9.91
C ALA A 251 -10.32 6.07 9.91
N TYR A 252 -9.44 5.17 9.45
CA TYR A 252 -8.01 5.44 9.37
C TYR A 252 -7.68 6.51 8.31
N MET A 253 -8.33 6.47 7.14
CA MET A 253 -8.29 7.55 6.14
C MET A 253 -8.70 8.90 6.72
N LYS A 254 -9.81 8.98 7.47
CA LYS A 254 -10.25 10.23 8.09
C LYS A 254 -9.23 10.78 9.10
N TRP A 255 -8.56 9.90 9.86
CA TRP A 255 -7.46 10.31 10.74
C TRP A 255 -6.25 10.79 9.92
N ALA A 256 -5.76 9.99 8.97
CA ALA A 256 -4.57 10.30 8.18
C ALA A 256 -4.68 11.62 7.40
N MET A 257 -5.83 11.89 6.77
CA MET A 257 -6.03 13.13 6.00
C MET A 257 -6.20 14.36 6.90
N LYS A 258 -6.68 14.18 8.15
CA LYS A 258 -6.68 15.24 9.17
C LYS A 258 -5.24 15.50 9.66
N ASP A 259 -4.50 14.45 9.97
CA ASP A 259 -3.11 14.51 10.41
C ASP A 259 -2.20 15.18 9.37
N GLY A 260 -2.34 14.84 8.08
CA GLY A 260 -1.62 15.50 6.98
C GLY A 260 -2.11 16.91 6.62
N LYS A 261 -3.13 17.45 7.31
CA LYS A 261 -3.78 18.75 7.00
C LYS A 261 -4.34 18.87 5.57
N VAL A 262 -4.60 17.75 4.89
CA VAL A 262 -5.12 17.68 3.51
C VAL A 262 -6.62 17.36 3.44
N GLY A 263 -7.34 17.34 4.57
CA GLY A 263 -8.74 16.92 4.64
C GLY A 263 -9.73 17.69 3.74
N ARG A 264 -9.53 19.00 3.50
CA ARG A 264 -10.34 19.78 2.55
C ARG A 264 -10.07 19.31 1.11
N LEU A 265 -8.80 19.26 0.73
CA LEU A 265 -8.38 18.82 -0.60
C LEU A 265 -8.85 17.38 -0.88
N TRP A 266 -8.68 16.46 0.07
CA TRP A 266 -9.17 15.07 -0.01
C TRP A 266 -10.69 14.96 -0.24
N SER A 267 -11.47 15.92 0.25
CA SER A 267 -12.93 15.90 0.06
C SER A 267 -13.37 16.29 -1.35
N GLN A 268 -12.49 16.94 -2.12
CA GLN A 268 -12.72 17.40 -3.49
C GLN A 268 -12.00 16.48 -4.50
N LEU A 269 -10.73 16.19 -4.22
CA LEU A 269 -9.80 15.43 -5.07
C LEU A 269 -9.10 14.35 -4.24
N PRO A 270 -9.77 13.22 -3.92
CA PRO A 270 -9.11 12.08 -3.29
C PRO A 270 -8.13 11.40 -4.26
N LEU A 271 -7.19 10.59 -3.72
CA LEU A 271 -6.35 9.69 -4.55
C LEU A 271 -6.89 8.27 -4.62
N PHE A 272 -7.89 7.91 -3.83
CA PHE A 272 -8.49 6.58 -3.90
C PHE A 272 -9.97 6.53 -3.59
N HIS A 273 -10.62 5.50 -4.13
CA HIS A 273 -11.97 5.10 -3.72
C HIS A 273 -11.98 3.74 -3.06
N THR A 274 -12.84 3.59 -2.05
CA THR A 274 -13.15 2.30 -1.43
C THR A 274 -14.50 1.80 -1.93
N THR A 275 -14.58 0.51 -2.24
CA THR A 275 -15.81 -0.19 -2.58
C THR A 275 -15.89 -1.51 -1.79
N THR A 276 -17.07 -1.77 -1.22
CA THR A 276 -17.34 -2.97 -0.42
C THR A 276 -18.45 -3.77 -1.12
N PHE A 277 -18.26 -5.07 -1.31
CA PHE A 277 -19.21 -5.93 -2.00
C PHE A 277 -19.51 -7.20 -1.19
N SER A 278 -20.73 -7.69 -1.32
CA SER A 278 -21.07 -9.03 -0.84
C SER A 278 -20.33 -10.08 -1.68
N ARG A 279 -19.93 -11.18 -1.04
CA ARG A 279 -19.32 -12.36 -1.69
C ARG A 279 -20.16 -12.96 -2.84
N LEU A 280 -21.45 -12.62 -2.91
CA LEU A 280 -22.36 -13.07 -3.96
C LEU A 280 -22.27 -12.22 -5.24
N VAL A 281 -21.56 -11.09 -5.23
CA VAL A 281 -21.36 -10.23 -6.39
C VAL A 281 -20.14 -10.72 -7.18
N HIS A 282 -20.30 -10.92 -8.50
CA HIS A 282 -19.21 -11.36 -9.36
C HIS A 282 -18.07 -10.32 -9.41
N PRO A 283 -16.79 -10.73 -9.35
CA PRO A 283 -15.65 -9.79 -9.33
C PRO A 283 -15.67 -8.74 -10.46
N SER A 284 -16.05 -9.11 -11.69
CA SER A 284 -16.12 -8.16 -12.82
C SER A 284 -17.06 -6.97 -12.56
N VAL A 285 -18.15 -7.16 -11.81
CA VAL A 285 -19.07 -6.06 -11.44
C VAL A 285 -18.43 -5.13 -10.41
N SER A 286 -17.53 -5.67 -9.57
CA SER A 286 -16.76 -4.88 -8.60
C SER A 286 -15.64 -4.07 -9.26
N GLU A 287 -15.04 -4.64 -10.30
CA GLU A 287 -14.01 -4.06 -11.15
C GLU A 287 -14.57 -2.94 -12.03
N GLU A 288 -15.62 -3.21 -12.83
CA GLU A 288 -16.30 -2.21 -13.67
C GLU A 288 -16.72 -0.98 -12.86
N LYS A 289 -17.31 -1.20 -11.68
CA LYS A 289 -17.72 -0.11 -10.76
C LYS A 289 -16.54 0.64 -10.14
N MET A 290 -15.36 0.04 -10.04
CA MET A 290 -14.15 0.73 -9.61
C MET A 290 -13.54 1.52 -10.78
N ILE A 291 -13.51 0.95 -11.99
CA ILE A 291 -13.09 1.64 -13.23
C ILE A 291 -13.95 2.89 -13.45
N GLU A 292 -15.29 2.79 -13.38
CA GLU A 292 -16.23 3.92 -13.48
C GLU A 292 -15.89 5.05 -12.49
N LYS A 293 -15.56 4.69 -11.25
CA LYS A 293 -15.24 5.65 -10.18
C LYS A 293 -13.88 6.30 -10.37
N LEU A 294 -12.87 5.52 -10.73
CA LEU A 294 -11.50 6.02 -10.90
C LEU A 294 -11.34 6.79 -12.21
N GLY A 295 -12.09 6.44 -13.26
CA GLY A 295 -12.22 7.24 -14.48
C GLY A 295 -12.82 8.62 -14.20
N ARG A 296 -13.98 8.69 -13.50
CA ARG A 296 -14.53 10.00 -13.08
C ARG A 296 -13.56 10.81 -12.22
N LEU A 297 -12.79 10.15 -11.35
CA LEU A 297 -11.79 10.80 -10.52
C LEU A 297 -10.57 11.27 -11.34
N HIS A 298 -10.21 10.56 -12.41
CA HIS A 298 -9.17 10.95 -13.36
C HIS A 298 -9.54 12.25 -14.06
N GLU A 299 -10.76 12.37 -14.60
CA GLU A 299 -11.24 13.61 -15.21
C GLU A 299 -11.23 14.78 -14.21
N LEU A 300 -11.70 14.57 -12.97
CA LEU A 300 -11.68 15.60 -11.93
C LEU A 300 -10.27 16.10 -11.59
N TRP A 301 -9.25 15.22 -11.63
CA TRP A 301 -7.85 15.61 -11.46
C TRP A 301 -7.28 16.28 -12.72
N HIS A 302 -7.69 15.85 -13.91
CA HIS A 302 -7.29 16.43 -15.18
C HIS A 302 -7.77 17.89 -15.30
N ASP A 303 -9.05 18.12 -14.98
CA ASP A 303 -9.66 19.45 -14.88
C ASP A 303 -8.97 20.33 -13.83
N ALA A 304 -8.75 19.79 -12.62
CA ALA A 304 -8.16 20.54 -11.51
C ALA A 304 -6.69 20.93 -11.71
N LEU A 305 -5.97 20.20 -12.56
CA LEU A 305 -4.59 20.51 -12.97
C LEU A 305 -4.52 21.39 -14.23
N GLN A 306 -5.67 21.75 -14.83
CA GLN A 306 -5.77 22.59 -16.03
C GLN A 306 -4.90 22.09 -17.20
N ILE A 307 -4.76 20.77 -17.35
CA ILE A 307 -3.82 20.13 -18.28
C ILE A 307 -4.06 20.63 -19.71
N ASP A 308 -5.32 20.63 -20.14
CA ASP A 308 -5.81 21.21 -21.41
C ASP A 308 -5.33 22.64 -21.68
N GLU A 309 -5.25 23.49 -20.64
CA GLU A 309 -4.81 24.88 -20.78
C GLU A 309 -3.27 24.95 -20.89
N THR A 310 -2.54 24.19 -20.07
CA THR A 310 -1.07 24.13 -20.13
C THR A 310 -0.55 23.61 -21.47
N GLU A 311 -1.20 22.59 -22.06
CA GLU A 311 -0.87 22.06 -23.39
C GLU A 311 -1.12 23.09 -24.49
N ARG A 312 -2.28 23.78 -24.47
CA ARG A 312 -2.62 24.83 -25.45
C ARG A 312 -1.64 26.01 -25.40
N HIS A 313 -1.18 26.39 -24.21
CA HIS A 313 -0.19 27.47 -24.03
C HIS A 313 1.25 27.03 -24.31
N LYS A 314 1.50 25.74 -24.56
CA LYS A 314 2.85 25.15 -24.77
C LYS A 314 3.80 25.46 -23.61
N GLU A 315 3.31 25.41 -22.39
CA GLU A 315 4.18 25.53 -21.22
C GLU A 315 5.16 24.36 -21.19
N THR A 316 6.38 24.60 -20.68
CA THR A 316 7.50 23.65 -20.83
C THR A 316 7.37 22.42 -19.93
N ILE A 317 6.38 22.40 -19.03
CA ILE A 317 6.09 21.33 -18.08
C ILE A 317 4.57 21.17 -18.00
N VAL A 318 4.03 20.13 -18.63
CA VAL A 318 2.63 19.73 -18.48
C VAL A 318 2.50 18.95 -17.17
N ALA A 319 1.48 19.26 -16.36
CA ALA A 319 1.21 18.53 -15.12
C ALA A 319 0.58 17.16 -15.44
N GLU A 320 1.09 16.08 -14.82
CA GLU A 320 0.53 14.74 -14.98
C GLU A 320 -0.50 14.45 -13.88
N VAL A 321 -1.61 13.79 -14.21
CA VAL A 321 -2.61 13.31 -13.24
C VAL A 321 -1.94 12.35 -12.25
N PRO A 322 -2.06 12.55 -10.92
CA PRO A 322 -1.46 11.65 -9.96
C PRO A 322 -2.02 10.23 -10.06
N THR A 323 -1.21 9.23 -9.66
CA THR A 323 -1.68 7.84 -9.66
C THR A 323 -2.89 7.67 -8.74
N LEU A 324 -3.98 7.19 -9.33
CA LEU A 324 -5.22 6.91 -8.62
C LEU A 324 -5.29 5.43 -8.23
N TYR A 325 -5.89 5.17 -7.07
CA TYR A 325 -5.94 3.84 -6.48
C TYR A 325 -7.36 3.40 -6.10
N GLY A 326 -7.55 2.10 -5.98
CA GLY A 326 -8.77 1.51 -5.45
C GLY A 326 -8.48 0.61 -4.25
N ILE A 327 -9.40 0.60 -3.28
CA ILE A 327 -9.50 -0.46 -2.28
C ILE A 327 -10.82 -1.19 -2.52
N THR A 328 -10.76 -2.42 -3.00
CA THR A 328 -11.92 -3.32 -3.06
C THR A 328 -11.90 -4.21 -1.82
N ALA A 329 -13.06 -4.40 -1.19
CA ALA A 329 -13.25 -5.36 -0.12
C ALA A 329 -14.45 -6.26 -0.44
N SER A 330 -14.24 -7.57 -0.43
CA SER A 330 -15.28 -8.58 -0.62
C SER A 330 -15.07 -9.67 0.39
N HIS A 331 -16.08 -9.93 1.22
CA HIS A 331 -15.96 -10.86 2.34
C HIS A 331 -14.78 -10.48 3.26
N THR A 332 -13.88 -11.41 3.58
CA THR A 332 -12.66 -11.19 4.37
C THR A 332 -11.49 -10.63 3.56
N VAL A 333 -11.61 -10.56 2.23
CA VAL A 333 -10.53 -10.23 1.31
C VAL A 333 -10.53 -8.74 0.98
N VAL A 334 -9.34 -8.15 0.94
CA VAL A 334 -9.07 -6.76 0.55
C VAL A 334 -8.04 -6.77 -0.57
N ALA A 335 -8.32 -6.08 -1.67
CA ALA A 335 -7.35 -5.85 -2.73
C ALA A 335 -7.10 -4.35 -2.92
N PHE A 336 -5.83 -4.03 -3.18
CA PHE A 336 -5.37 -2.70 -3.58
C PHE A 336 -5.09 -2.72 -5.06
N VAL A 337 -5.62 -1.74 -5.79
CA VAL A 337 -5.43 -1.61 -7.24
C VAL A 337 -4.93 -0.20 -7.58
N SER A 338 -4.20 -0.05 -8.69
CA SER A 338 -3.95 1.23 -9.35
C SER A 338 -4.79 1.32 -10.63
N TYR A 339 -5.29 2.52 -10.92
CA TYR A 339 -5.97 2.82 -12.18
C TYR A 339 -4.95 3.03 -13.30
N ALA A 340 -5.16 2.38 -14.44
CA ALA A 340 -4.46 2.64 -15.67
C ALA A 340 -5.41 3.35 -16.66
N PRO A 341 -5.21 4.66 -16.94
CA PRO A 341 -5.99 5.37 -17.94
C PRO A 341 -5.67 4.85 -19.35
N PRO A 342 -6.59 5.00 -20.32
CA PRO A 342 -6.33 4.61 -21.70
C PRO A 342 -5.21 5.49 -22.28
N THR A 343 -4.11 4.89 -22.71
CA THR A 343 -2.92 5.60 -23.21
C THR A 343 -3.00 5.84 -24.72
N LYS A 344 -3.87 5.11 -25.42
CA LYS A 344 -4.10 5.23 -26.88
C LYS A 344 -5.59 5.27 -27.20
N GLU A 345 -5.95 5.91 -28.30
CA GLU A 345 -7.30 5.87 -28.84
C GLU A 345 -7.74 4.41 -29.07
N GLY A 346 -8.88 4.03 -28.48
CA GLY A 346 -9.44 2.67 -28.54
C GLY A 346 -8.97 1.71 -27.44
N GLU A 347 -7.98 2.09 -26.63
CA GLU A 347 -7.63 1.34 -25.42
C GLU A 347 -8.72 1.52 -24.34
N GLN A 348 -8.95 0.48 -23.53
CA GLN A 348 -9.89 0.55 -22.42
C GLN A 348 -9.15 0.81 -21.09
N PRO A 349 -9.70 1.65 -20.19
CA PRO A 349 -9.17 1.78 -18.84
C PRO A 349 -9.26 0.45 -18.10
N HIS A 350 -8.22 0.12 -17.34
CA HIS A 350 -8.11 -1.14 -16.59
C HIS A 350 -7.58 -0.90 -15.17
N LEU A 351 -7.70 -1.92 -14.33
CA LEU A 351 -7.17 -1.92 -12.96
C LEU A 351 -5.98 -2.87 -12.90
N ARG A 352 -4.89 -2.41 -12.29
CA ARG A 352 -3.72 -3.26 -12.02
C ARG A 352 -3.67 -3.62 -10.54
N LEU A 353 -3.61 -4.91 -10.23
CA LEU A 353 -3.61 -5.42 -8.87
C LEU A 353 -2.24 -5.19 -8.21
N ILE A 354 -2.19 -4.38 -7.15
CA ILE A 354 -0.96 -4.07 -6.40
C ILE A 354 -0.69 -5.14 -5.35
N ALA A 355 -1.72 -5.52 -4.60
CA ALA A 355 -1.64 -6.51 -3.53
C ALA A 355 -3.04 -6.97 -3.10
N MET A 356 -3.12 -8.20 -2.58
CA MET A 356 -4.34 -8.76 -1.99
C MET A 356 -4.05 -9.37 -0.61
N TYR A 357 -4.97 -9.18 0.32
CA TYR A 357 -4.87 -9.59 1.73
C TYR A 357 -6.16 -10.26 2.17
N ASP A 358 -6.05 -11.31 2.98
CA ASP A 358 -7.20 -12.05 3.49
C ASP A 358 -7.19 -12.03 5.02
N TYR A 359 -8.17 -11.36 5.62
CA TYR A 359 -8.37 -11.30 7.07
C TYR A 359 -9.01 -12.58 7.64
N GLY A 360 -9.43 -13.51 6.78
CA GLY A 360 -9.90 -14.83 7.18
C GLY A 360 -8.77 -15.74 7.69
N LYS A 361 -7.51 -15.39 7.40
CA LYS A 361 -6.33 -16.13 7.85
C LYS A 361 -5.90 -15.64 9.23
N GLU A 362 -5.90 -16.53 10.20
CA GLU A 362 -5.35 -16.31 11.54
C GLU A 362 -3.81 -16.21 11.45
N GLY A 363 -3.21 -15.32 12.25
CA GLY A 363 -1.75 -15.08 12.19
C GLY A 363 -1.30 -14.12 11.09
N TYR A 364 -2.20 -13.22 10.63
CA TYR A 364 -1.94 -12.23 9.57
C TYR A 364 -2.39 -10.81 9.92
N ASP A 365 -3.03 -10.63 11.07
CA ASP A 365 -3.78 -9.41 11.39
C ASP A 365 -2.87 -8.18 11.44
N VAL A 366 -1.68 -8.34 12.03
CA VAL A 366 -0.62 -7.33 12.06
C VAL A 366 -0.18 -6.95 10.64
N TRP A 367 0.16 -7.93 9.80
CA TRP A 367 0.70 -7.68 8.46
C TRP A 367 -0.33 -7.10 7.49
N ASN A 368 -1.61 -7.44 7.67
CA ASN A 368 -2.73 -6.90 6.89
C ASN A 368 -3.14 -5.50 7.39
N ALA A 369 -3.08 -5.24 8.70
CA ALA A 369 -3.26 -3.89 9.25
C ALA A 369 -2.16 -2.93 8.79
N LEU A 370 -0.90 -3.38 8.81
CA LEU A 370 0.25 -2.62 8.31
C LEU A 370 0.12 -2.34 6.80
N SER A 371 -0.46 -3.23 5.99
CA SER A 371 -0.67 -2.96 4.56
C SER A 371 -1.70 -1.84 4.32
N ILE A 372 -2.83 -1.84 5.06
CA ILE A 372 -3.80 -0.73 5.04
C ILE A 372 -3.15 0.58 5.52
N ALA A 373 -2.35 0.52 6.60
CA ALA A 373 -1.65 1.68 7.13
C ALA A 373 -0.67 2.27 6.10
N ILE A 374 0.15 1.44 5.45
CA ILE A 374 1.10 1.87 4.41
C ILE A 374 0.36 2.49 3.23
N PHE A 375 -0.69 1.84 2.71
CA PHE A 375 -1.47 2.35 1.58
C PHE A 375 -2.07 3.74 1.87
N ILE A 376 -2.74 3.90 3.02
CA ILE A 376 -3.42 5.17 3.34
C ILE A 376 -2.40 6.27 3.65
N LEU A 377 -1.27 5.95 4.29
CA LEU A 377 -0.22 6.92 4.58
C LEU A 377 0.59 7.32 3.34
N HIS A 378 0.78 6.41 2.38
CA HIS A 378 1.28 6.74 1.04
C HIS A 378 0.39 7.81 0.39
N CYS A 379 -0.92 7.58 0.35
CA CYS A 379 -1.87 8.58 -0.19
C CYS A 379 -1.86 9.89 0.61
N ARG A 380 -1.76 9.87 1.95
CA ARG A 380 -1.59 11.10 2.77
C ARG A 380 -0.36 11.88 2.36
N ASN A 381 0.79 11.22 2.29
CA ASN A 381 2.08 11.84 1.98
C ASN A 381 2.07 12.40 0.55
N ARG A 382 1.49 11.67 -0.41
CA ARG A 382 1.35 12.11 -1.79
C ARG A 382 0.43 13.33 -1.91
N MET A 383 -0.67 13.36 -1.18
CA MET A 383 -1.55 14.54 -1.11
C MET A 383 -0.89 15.76 -0.48
N MET A 384 0.00 15.57 0.50
CA MET A 384 0.77 16.68 1.07
C MET A 384 1.72 17.30 0.05
N GLN A 385 2.29 16.50 -0.87
CA GLN A 385 3.10 17.00 -2.00
C GLN A 385 2.22 17.68 -3.06
N LEU A 386 1.12 17.05 -3.47
CA LEU A 386 0.24 17.58 -4.52
C LEU A 386 -0.43 18.90 -4.12
N ARG A 387 -0.64 19.13 -2.82
CA ARG A 387 -1.08 20.44 -2.30
C ARG A 387 -0.14 21.58 -2.70
N GLU A 388 1.17 21.33 -2.84
CA GLU A 388 2.14 22.37 -3.25
C GLU A 388 2.06 22.67 -4.76
N CYS A 389 1.54 21.73 -5.56
CA CYS A 389 1.37 21.89 -7.02
C CYS A 389 0.02 22.53 -7.40
N LEU A 390 -1.01 22.34 -6.58
CA LEU A 390 -2.32 22.95 -6.80
C LEU A 390 -2.30 24.39 -6.32
N SER A 391 -2.61 25.33 -7.22
CA SER A 391 -2.82 26.74 -6.89
C SER A 391 -3.78 26.86 -5.71
N GLU A 392 -3.31 27.37 -4.57
CA GLU A 392 -4.24 27.73 -3.50
C GLU A 392 -5.18 28.81 -4.07
N PRO A 393 -6.51 28.61 -4.03
CA PRO A 393 -7.44 29.59 -4.58
C PRO A 393 -7.18 30.91 -3.86
N GLU A 394 -6.96 31.98 -4.62
CA GLU A 394 -6.78 33.32 -4.05
C GLU A 394 -7.95 33.56 -3.10
N VAL A 395 -7.63 33.60 -1.81
CA VAL A 395 -8.56 34.12 -0.82
C VAL A 395 -8.58 35.61 -1.09
N LEU A 396 -9.50 36.01 -1.98
CA LEU A 396 -9.99 37.37 -2.04
C LEU A 396 -10.46 37.69 -0.63
N SER A 397 -9.58 38.32 0.15
CA SER A 397 -10.00 39.19 1.21
C SER A 397 -10.83 40.26 0.52
N GLU A 398 -12.15 40.13 0.62
CA GLU A 398 -13.03 41.28 0.56
C GLU A 398 -12.54 42.21 1.67
N GLU A 399 -11.68 43.16 1.31
CA GLU A 399 -11.35 44.29 2.16
C GLU A 399 -12.66 45.04 2.37
N ASP A 400 -13.23 44.87 3.56
CA ASP A 400 -14.45 45.51 4.00
C ASP A 400 -14.26 47.03 3.86
N PRO A 401 -14.96 47.72 2.93
CA PRO A 401 -14.61 49.09 2.54
C PRO A 401 -14.99 50.15 3.58
N ASP A 402 -15.52 49.74 4.73
CA ASP A 402 -16.03 50.59 5.81
C ASP A 402 -15.18 50.54 7.11
N LEU A 403 -13.87 50.26 7.02
CA LEU A 403 -12.90 50.28 8.15
C LEU A 403 -11.82 51.39 8.07
#